data_AF-A0A094YLS3-F1
#
_entry.id   AF-A0A094YLS3-F1
#
_cell.length_a   1.000
_cell.length_b   1.000
_cell.length_c   1.000
_cell.angle_alpha   90.00
_cell.angle_beta   90.00
_cell.angle_gamma   90.00
#
_symmetry.space_group_name_H-M   'P 1'
#
loop_
_entity.id
_entity.type
_entity.pdbx_description
1 polymer ?
#
loop_
_entity_poly.entity_id
_entity_poly.type
_entity_poly.pdbx_seq_one_letter_code
_entity_poly.pdbx_strand_id
1 'polypeptide(L)'
;MKNSTNPPQLRAKWLKQMGNPQIHSVWGQLWKMIYSDLNSRTIGSITDSAPDCPLNNPMVRRLVTEGYAPLQALGIRRLWSERKDDISVRRIILDMKQNIAVFTRENYLAWSGLPYNIPRLSDEELSRIPVNPLPGSAFVSPDSPLMILMRTSQAHDQFDRLSKTSPESRKASDHIPKRLFEILENHIQSSGIDKVIGWSHQYVAHAGDPDHPAWKDLNPTWSDIESSQRALAQAAQIVSGMVLNGPASAQLVPTAQYDRFEYLENVVDRETLQKAHEKRAELEDDRNSWIMGDLLGVIGW
;
A
#
# COMPACT_ATOMS: atom_id res chain seq x y z
N MET A 1 -28.19 14.19 -17.86
CA MET A 1 -27.07 13.94 -18.78
C MET A 1 -26.05 13.05 -18.07
N LYS A 2 -25.95 11.78 -18.44
CA LYS A 2 -24.87 10.91 -17.94
C LYS A 2 -23.61 11.33 -18.68
N ASN A 3 -22.68 12.01 -18.01
CA ASN A 3 -21.33 12.18 -18.54
C ASN A 3 -20.82 10.77 -18.87
N SER A 4 -20.59 10.48 -20.15
CA SER A 4 -19.92 9.25 -20.55
C SER A 4 -18.55 9.24 -19.87
N THR A 5 -18.40 8.43 -18.84
CA THR A 5 -17.19 8.40 -18.02
C THR A 5 -16.05 7.85 -18.87
N ASN A 6 -15.14 8.73 -19.30
CA ASN A 6 -14.00 8.38 -20.15
C ASN A 6 -13.02 7.49 -19.35
N PRO A 7 -12.80 6.21 -19.71
CA PRO A 7 -12.00 5.28 -18.91
C PRO A 7 -10.58 5.78 -18.58
N PRO A 8 -9.79 6.33 -19.53
CA PRO A 8 -8.54 7.03 -19.24
C PRO A 8 -8.61 8.11 -18.15
N GLN A 9 -9.66 8.95 -18.14
CA GLN A 9 -9.79 10.04 -17.17
C GLN A 9 -10.07 9.52 -15.77
N LEU A 10 -10.90 8.47 -15.65
CA LEU A 10 -11.14 7.81 -14.37
C LEU A 10 -9.89 7.16 -13.81
N ARG A 11 -9.14 6.43 -14.65
CA ARG A 11 -7.84 5.86 -14.23
C ARG A 11 -6.89 6.94 -13.75
N ALA A 12 -6.73 8.02 -14.52
CA ALA A 12 -5.83 9.12 -14.15
C ALA A 12 -6.22 9.75 -12.81
N LYS A 13 -7.53 9.94 -12.56
CA LYS A 13 -8.06 10.38 -11.26
C LYS A 13 -7.64 9.42 -10.14
N TRP A 14 -7.87 8.11 -10.29
CA TRP A 14 -7.54 7.14 -9.25
C TRP A 14 -6.04 7.05 -9.00
N LEU A 15 -5.21 7.00 -10.04
CA LEU A 15 -3.75 7.01 -9.89
C LEU A 15 -3.24 8.26 -9.17
N LYS A 16 -3.81 9.44 -9.50
CA LYS A 16 -3.50 10.68 -8.78
C LYS A 16 -3.81 10.54 -7.29
N GLN A 17 -5.01 10.07 -6.95
CA GLN A 17 -5.44 9.85 -5.57
C GLN A 17 -4.60 8.80 -4.84
N MET A 18 -4.08 7.79 -5.55
CA MET A 18 -3.24 6.76 -4.97
C MET A 18 -1.84 7.28 -4.59
N GLY A 19 -1.14 8.00 -5.49
CA GLY A 19 0.30 8.23 -5.32
C GLY A 19 0.83 9.64 -5.60
N ASN A 20 -0.01 10.64 -5.88
CA ASN A 20 0.51 11.99 -6.16
C ASN A 20 1.06 12.65 -4.87
N PRO A 21 2.32 13.10 -4.86
CA PRO A 21 2.97 13.67 -3.67
C PRO A 21 2.48 15.08 -3.31
N GLN A 22 1.85 15.80 -4.24
CA GLN A 22 1.36 17.17 -4.04
C GLN A 22 -0.01 17.22 -3.33
N ILE A 23 -0.61 16.07 -3.06
CA ILE A 23 -1.92 15.96 -2.40
C ILE A 23 -1.84 14.94 -1.25
N HIS A 24 -2.89 14.86 -0.44
CA HIS A 24 -3.06 13.85 0.59
C HIS A 24 -3.40 12.47 0.01
N SER A 25 -2.53 11.96 -0.88
CA SER A 25 -2.71 10.66 -1.53
C SER A 25 -2.66 9.48 -0.55
N VAL A 26 -3.21 8.34 -0.96
CA VAL A 26 -3.25 7.11 -0.15
C VAL A 26 -1.83 6.67 0.25
N TRP A 27 -0.91 6.56 -0.70
CA TRP A 27 0.47 6.18 -0.43
C TRP A 27 1.20 7.19 0.46
N GLY A 28 0.99 8.49 0.24
CA GLY A 28 1.57 9.52 1.10
C GLY A 28 1.10 9.44 2.55
N GLN A 29 -0.16 9.04 2.78
CA GLN A 29 -0.71 8.80 4.11
C GLN A 29 -0.16 7.50 4.73
N LEU A 30 -0.10 6.41 3.96
CA LEU A 30 0.48 5.13 4.40
C LEU A 30 1.94 5.29 4.81
N TRP A 31 2.77 5.92 3.98
CA TRP A 31 4.19 6.13 4.26
C TRP A 31 4.42 6.90 5.56
N LYS A 32 3.66 7.97 5.81
CA LYS A 32 3.75 8.73 7.07
C LYS A 32 3.36 7.88 8.27
N MET A 33 2.30 7.10 8.14
CA MET A 33 1.79 6.22 9.20
C MET A 33 2.81 5.12 9.56
N ILE A 34 3.33 4.43 8.55
CA ILE A 34 4.35 3.37 8.71
C ILE A 34 5.65 3.95 9.25
N TYR A 35 6.12 5.08 8.72
CA TYR A 35 7.37 5.69 9.18
C TYR A 35 7.29 6.10 10.67
N SER A 36 6.14 6.64 11.11
CA SER A 36 5.91 6.97 12.52
C SER A 36 5.84 5.72 13.41
N ASP A 37 5.26 4.61 12.92
CA ASP A 37 5.26 3.33 13.64
C ASP A 37 6.67 2.82 13.88
N LEU A 38 7.50 2.80 12.83
CA LEU A 38 8.87 2.33 12.94
C LEU A 38 9.68 3.21 13.90
N ASN A 39 9.52 4.54 13.84
CA ASN A 39 10.21 5.44 14.76
C ASN A 39 9.83 5.17 16.22
N SER A 40 8.54 5.00 16.51
CA SER A 40 8.07 4.72 17.87
C SER A 40 8.61 3.40 18.40
N ARG A 41 8.61 2.35 17.57
CA ARG A 41 9.11 1.02 17.96
C ARG A 41 10.63 0.99 18.12
N THR A 42 11.37 1.70 17.26
CA THR A 42 12.82 1.86 17.40
C THR A 42 13.17 2.59 18.69
N ILE A 43 12.47 3.69 19.03
CA ILE A 43 12.68 4.39 20.30
C ILE A 43 12.35 3.48 21.50
N GLY A 44 11.24 2.73 21.43
CA GLY A 44 10.90 1.74 22.47
C GLY A 44 12.01 0.71 22.69
N SER A 45 12.56 0.16 21.60
CA SER A 45 13.68 -0.78 21.65
C SER A 45 14.92 -0.20 22.31
N ILE A 46 15.19 1.10 22.12
CA ILE A 46 16.29 1.80 22.78
C ILE A 46 16.01 1.88 24.29
N THR A 47 14.81 2.29 24.69
CA THR A 47 14.45 2.41 26.11
C THR A 47 14.42 1.07 26.84
N ASP A 48 14.08 -0.02 26.15
CA ASP A 48 14.12 -1.38 26.70
C ASP A 48 15.57 -1.87 26.89
N SER A 49 16.46 -1.50 25.96
CA SER A 49 17.88 -1.90 26.00
C SER A 49 18.72 -1.06 26.95
N ALA A 50 18.36 0.21 27.14
CA ALA A 50 19.03 1.15 28.05
C ALA A 50 18.00 1.85 28.95
N PRO A 51 17.52 1.21 30.03
CA PRO A 51 16.49 1.76 30.90
C PRO A 51 16.87 3.09 31.58
N ASP A 52 18.16 3.36 31.79
CA ASP A 52 18.63 4.59 32.44
C ASP A 52 18.86 5.74 31.45
N CYS A 53 18.61 5.54 30.15
CA CYS A 53 18.82 6.60 29.16
C CYS A 53 17.79 7.73 29.30
N PRO A 54 18.14 8.99 28.94
CA PRO A 54 17.22 10.13 28.94
C PRO A 54 15.92 9.93 28.14
N LEU A 55 15.90 9.03 27.13
CA LEU A 55 14.69 8.72 26.36
C LEU A 55 13.66 7.92 27.17
N ASN A 56 14.08 7.18 28.20
CA ASN A 56 13.18 6.46 29.10
C ASN A 56 12.57 7.37 30.19
N ASN A 57 12.76 8.68 30.08
CA ASN A 57 12.15 9.67 30.96
C ASN A 57 10.61 9.58 30.91
N PRO A 58 9.90 9.64 32.07
CA PRO A 58 8.43 9.54 32.11
C PRO A 58 7.70 10.54 31.22
N MET A 59 8.19 11.77 31.06
CA MET A 59 7.58 12.78 30.18
C MET A 59 7.71 12.39 28.71
N VAL A 60 8.89 11.91 28.29
CA VAL A 60 9.16 11.46 26.92
C VAL A 60 8.30 10.24 26.60
N ARG A 61 8.29 9.24 27.49
CA ARG A 61 7.45 8.04 27.32
C ARG A 61 5.98 8.38 27.22
N ARG A 62 5.50 9.32 28.05
CA ARG A 62 4.11 9.77 28.02
C ARG A 62 3.78 10.44 26.68
N LEU A 63 4.61 11.35 26.21
CA LEU A 63 4.43 12.00 24.90
C LEU A 63 4.42 11.01 23.74
N VAL A 64 5.33 10.02 23.75
CA VAL A 64 5.37 8.97 22.73
C VAL A 64 4.10 8.12 22.81
N THR A 65 3.72 7.64 23.99
CA THR A 65 2.59 6.71 24.16
C THR A 65 1.24 7.38 23.89
N GLU A 66 1.02 8.56 24.47
CA GLU A 66 -0.23 9.34 24.31
C GLU A 66 -0.33 9.98 22.92
N GLY A 67 0.80 10.23 22.24
CA GLY A 67 0.80 10.79 20.87
C GLY A 67 0.67 9.72 19.79
N TYR A 68 1.36 8.59 19.95
CA TYR A 68 1.49 7.57 18.91
C TYR A 68 0.17 6.85 18.62
N ALA A 69 -0.52 6.32 19.64
CA ALA A 69 -1.77 5.58 19.43
C ALA A 69 -2.86 6.44 18.74
N PRO A 70 -3.14 7.69 19.16
CA PRO A 70 -4.04 8.59 18.44
C PRO A 70 -3.59 8.89 17.00
N LEU A 71 -2.28 9.11 16.77
CA LEU A 71 -1.76 9.40 15.44
C LEU A 71 -1.98 8.23 14.47
N GLN A 72 -1.76 7.00 14.93
CA GLN A 72 -2.02 5.79 14.15
C GLN A 72 -3.51 5.61 13.87
N ALA A 73 -4.36 5.74 14.91
CA ALA A 73 -5.78 5.57 14.76
C ALA A 73 -6.41 6.62 13.82
N LEU A 74 -5.95 7.87 13.88
CA LEU A 74 -6.35 8.93 12.94
C LEU A 74 -5.85 8.66 11.51
N GLY A 75 -4.64 8.12 11.34
CA GLY A 75 -4.12 7.69 10.04
C GLY A 75 -5.02 6.64 9.39
N ILE A 76 -5.33 5.58 10.15
CA ILE A 76 -6.24 4.50 9.74
C ILE A 76 -7.63 5.04 9.39
N ARG A 77 -8.21 5.88 10.26
CA ARG A 77 -9.53 6.49 10.05
C ARG A 77 -9.60 7.31 8.75
N ARG A 78 -8.56 8.10 8.44
CA ARG A 78 -8.52 8.87 7.17
C ARG A 78 -8.46 7.96 5.96
N LEU A 79 -7.63 6.91 6.01
CA LEU A 79 -7.47 5.95 4.92
C LEU A 79 -8.70 5.06 4.69
N TRP A 80 -9.61 4.97 5.67
CA TRP A 80 -10.84 4.19 5.59
C TRP A 80 -12.14 5.02 5.66
N SER A 81 -12.06 6.32 5.37
CA SER A 81 -13.23 7.21 5.34
C SER A 81 -14.13 6.98 4.12
N GLU A 82 -15.44 7.14 4.29
CA GLU A 82 -16.42 7.10 3.18
C GLU A 82 -16.82 8.47 2.64
N ARG A 83 -16.34 9.56 3.27
CA ARG A 83 -16.75 10.91 2.89
C ARG A 83 -16.37 11.20 1.43
N LYS A 84 -17.25 11.89 0.71
CA LYS A 84 -17.10 12.11 -0.75
C LYS A 84 -15.95 13.04 -1.11
N ASP A 85 -15.57 13.91 -0.19
CA ASP A 85 -14.47 14.88 -0.26
C ASP A 85 -13.11 14.30 0.15
N ASP A 86 -13.08 13.09 0.72
CA ASP A 86 -11.84 12.45 1.19
C ASP A 86 -11.12 11.65 0.11
N ILE A 87 -9.80 11.59 0.24
CA ILE A 87 -8.94 10.66 -0.51
C ILE A 87 -8.57 9.52 0.43
N SER A 88 -9.25 8.39 0.26
CA SER A 88 -9.14 7.20 1.09
C SER A 88 -9.21 5.93 0.24
N VAL A 89 -8.70 4.82 0.75
CA VAL A 89 -8.80 3.51 0.09
C VAL A 89 -10.27 3.13 -0.10
N ARG A 90 -11.09 3.29 0.94
CA ARG A 90 -12.52 2.96 0.91
C ARG A 90 -13.27 3.76 -0.15
N ARG A 91 -13.04 5.08 -0.23
CA ARG A 91 -13.71 5.94 -1.22
C ARG A 91 -13.32 5.58 -2.64
N ILE A 92 -12.04 5.27 -2.88
CA ILE A 92 -11.55 4.83 -4.19
C ILE A 92 -12.21 3.50 -4.58
N ILE A 93 -12.23 2.51 -3.68
CA ILE A 93 -12.89 1.22 -3.95
C ILE A 93 -14.37 1.41 -4.28
N LEU A 94 -15.10 2.23 -3.53
CA LEU A 94 -16.51 2.54 -3.80
C LEU A 94 -16.70 3.20 -5.18
N ASP A 95 -15.84 4.14 -5.55
CA ASP A 95 -15.88 4.82 -6.85
C ASP A 95 -15.57 3.85 -8.01
N MET A 96 -14.63 2.92 -7.81
CA MET A 96 -14.30 1.86 -8.77
C MET A 96 -15.46 0.88 -8.95
N LYS A 97 -16.10 0.44 -7.87
CA LYS A 97 -17.30 -0.42 -7.91
C LYS A 97 -18.44 0.23 -8.69
N GLN A 98 -18.63 1.54 -8.55
CA GLN A 98 -19.64 2.31 -9.28
C GLN A 98 -19.32 2.43 -10.78
N ASN A 99 -18.04 2.37 -11.14
CA ASN A 99 -17.55 2.48 -12.52
C ASN A 99 -17.01 1.14 -13.04
N ILE A 100 -17.51 0.00 -12.56
CA ILE A 100 -16.94 -1.33 -12.82
C ILE A 100 -16.77 -1.65 -14.32
N ALA A 101 -17.65 -1.11 -15.16
CA ALA A 101 -17.63 -1.29 -16.61
C ALA A 101 -16.34 -0.79 -17.29
N VAL A 102 -15.52 0.03 -16.62
CA VAL A 102 -14.25 0.50 -17.20
C VAL A 102 -13.12 -0.51 -17.10
N PHE A 103 -13.23 -1.50 -16.21
CA PHE A 103 -12.16 -2.48 -15.95
C PHE A 103 -12.23 -3.66 -16.93
N THR A 104 -12.23 -3.35 -18.23
CA THR A 104 -12.10 -4.36 -19.30
C THR A 104 -10.64 -4.69 -19.57
N ARG A 105 -10.38 -5.87 -20.14
CA ARG A 105 -9.04 -6.28 -20.58
C ARG A 105 -8.46 -5.29 -21.60
N GLU A 106 -9.28 -4.89 -22.56
CA GLU A 106 -8.88 -3.91 -23.57
C GLU A 106 -8.44 -2.59 -22.95
N ASN A 107 -9.24 -2.02 -22.04
CA ASN A 107 -8.87 -0.80 -21.34
C ASN A 107 -7.60 -0.98 -20.51
N TYR A 108 -7.46 -2.12 -19.82
CA TYR A 108 -6.31 -2.43 -18.99
C TYR A 108 -4.96 -2.43 -19.75
N LEU A 109 -4.94 -2.99 -20.97
CA LEU A 109 -3.79 -2.96 -21.86
C LEU A 109 -3.57 -1.57 -22.45
N ALA A 110 -4.64 -0.92 -22.92
CA ALA A 110 -4.59 0.42 -23.50
C ALA A 110 -4.08 1.48 -22.50
N TRP A 111 -4.39 1.34 -21.22
CA TRP A 111 -3.93 2.22 -20.15
C TRP A 111 -2.41 2.32 -20.00
N SER A 112 -1.69 1.29 -20.45
CA SER A 112 -0.22 1.22 -20.45
C SER A 112 0.36 1.32 -21.85
N GLY A 113 -0.46 1.69 -22.85
CA GLY A 113 -0.03 1.78 -24.25
C GLY A 113 0.35 0.44 -24.87
N LEU A 114 -0.10 -0.68 -24.31
CA LEU A 114 0.21 -2.02 -24.80
C LEU A 114 -0.80 -2.46 -25.87
N PRO A 115 -0.37 -3.19 -26.92
CA PRO A 115 -1.28 -3.78 -27.88
C PRO A 115 -2.15 -4.86 -27.22
N TYR A 116 -3.37 -5.07 -27.75
CA TYR A 116 -4.23 -6.15 -27.26
C TYR A 116 -3.71 -7.54 -27.64
N ASN A 117 -3.18 -7.70 -28.86
CA ASN A 117 -2.63 -8.98 -29.30
C ASN A 117 -1.16 -9.07 -28.88
N ILE A 118 -0.76 -10.22 -28.32
CA ILE A 118 0.64 -10.50 -28.00
C ILE A 118 1.44 -10.50 -29.32
N PRO A 119 2.42 -9.60 -29.49
CA PRO A 119 3.26 -9.59 -30.67
C PRO A 119 4.02 -10.91 -30.82
N ARG A 120 4.29 -11.31 -32.07
CA ARG A 120 5.18 -12.44 -32.37
C ARG A 120 6.45 -11.88 -32.98
N LEU A 121 7.59 -12.33 -32.49
CA LEU A 121 8.90 -12.00 -33.03
C LEU A 121 9.47 -13.24 -33.70
N SER A 122 10.04 -13.08 -34.88
CA SER A 122 10.86 -14.10 -35.53
C SER A 122 12.23 -14.21 -34.86
N ASP A 123 12.90 -15.34 -35.05
CA ASP A 123 14.27 -15.56 -34.56
C ASP A 123 15.25 -14.52 -35.11
N GLU A 124 15.03 -14.07 -36.35
CA GLU A 124 15.82 -13.02 -36.99
C GLU A 124 15.64 -11.66 -36.28
N GLU A 125 14.39 -11.29 -35.93
CA GLU A 125 14.11 -10.07 -35.18
C GLU A 125 14.71 -10.11 -33.78
N LEU A 126 14.62 -11.26 -33.09
CA LEU A 126 15.25 -11.46 -31.78
C LEU A 126 16.78 -11.31 -31.85
N SER A 127 17.41 -11.84 -32.89
CA SER A 127 18.87 -11.76 -33.08
C SER A 127 19.40 -10.34 -33.29
N ARG A 128 18.53 -9.41 -33.74
CA ARG A 128 18.86 -8.01 -34.01
C ARG A 128 18.64 -7.09 -32.81
N ILE A 129 18.08 -7.60 -31.71
CA ILE A 129 17.83 -6.78 -30.51
C ILE A 129 19.18 -6.48 -29.86
N PRO A 130 19.58 -5.20 -29.74
CA PRO A 130 20.85 -4.85 -29.12
C PRO A 130 20.77 -5.16 -27.62
N VAL A 131 21.34 -6.30 -27.25
CA VAL A 131 21.58 -6.67 -25.86
C VAL A 131 22.92 -6.05 -25.50
N ASN A 132 22.93 -4.91 -24.82
CA ASN A 132 24.17 -4.36 -24.28
C ASN A 132 24.52 -5.16 -23.03
N PRO A 133 25.56 -6.01 -23.07
CA PRO A 133 25.92 -6.80 -21.92
C PRO A 133 26.55 -5.89 -20.87
N LEU A 134 25.90 -5.80 -19.72
CA LEU A 134 26.51 -5.34 -18.48
C LEU A 134 26.99 -6.59 -17.72
N PRO A 135 28.02 -6.51 -16.87
CA PRO A 135 28.40 -7.64 -16.02
C PRO A 135 27.18 -8.14 -15.22
N GLY A 136 26.68 -9.33 -15.54
CA GLY A 136 25.52 -9.94 -14.90
C GLY A 136 24.14 -9.43 -15.31
N SER A 137 24.01 -8.52 -16.29
CA SER A 137 22.69 -8.09 -16.79
C SER A 137 22.71 -7.63 -18.25
N ALA A 138 21.53 -7.50 -18.84
CA ALA A 138 21.36 -6.92 -20.17
C ALA A 138 20.40 -5.73 -20.08
N PHE A 139 20.81 -4.57 -20.58
CA PHE A 139 19.88 -3.46 -20.74
C PHE A 139 19.12 -3.62 -22.06
N VAL A 140 17.81 -3.74 -21.96
CA VAL A 140 16.91 -3.76 -23.11
C VAL A 140 15.98 -2.55 -23.00
N SER A 141 15.88 -1.76 -24.09
CA SER A 141 14.99 -0.60 -24.11
C SER A 141 13.55 -1.02 -23.78
N PRO A 142 12.82 -0.28 -22.92
CA PRO A 142 11.41 -0.55 -22.64
C PRO A 142 10.55 -0.61 -23.89
N ASP A 143 10.88 0.18 -24.91
CA ASP A 143 10.13 0.27 -26.17
C ASP A 143 10.63 -0.71 -27.24
N SER A 144 11.60 -1.56 -26.89
CA SER A 144 12.03 -2.63 -27.81
C SER A 144 10.91 -3.64 -28.06
N PRO A 145 10.89 -4.30 -29.23
CA PRO A 145 9.90 -5.32 -29.52
C PRO A 145 9.84 -6.46 -28.47
N LEU A 146 11.00 -6.87 -27.93
CA LEU A 146 11.07 -7.88 -26.87
C LEU A 146 10.40 -7.41 -25.58
N MET A 147 10.67 -6.17 -25.13
CA MET A 147 10.04 -5.65 -23.92
C MET A 147 8.54 -5.39 -24.11
N ILE A 148 8.09 -5.00 -25.30
CA ILE A 148 6.66 -4.90 -25.61
C ILE A 148 6.01 -6.30 -25.53
N LEU A 149 6.61 -7.33 -26.13
CA LEU A 149 6.12 -8.71 -26.06
C LEU A 149 6.00 -9.18 -24.60
N MET A 150 7.07 -9.03 -23.81
CA MET A 150 7.09 -9.47 -22.40
C MET A 150 6.04 -8.72 -21.56
N ARG A 151 5.98 -7.39 -21.66
CA ARG A 151 5.01 -6.57 -20.92
C ARG A 151 3.56 -6.87 -21.32
N THR A 152 3.31 -7.12 -22.61
CA THR A 152 1.98 -7.49 -23.10
C THR A 152 1.56 -8.84 -22.52
N SER A 153 2.43 -9.85 -22.56
CA SER A 153 2.15 -11.16 -21.94
C SER A 153 1.89 -11.04 -20.44
N GLN A 154 2.77 -10.35 -19.70
CA GLN A 154 2.62 -10.13 -18.27
C GLN A 154 1.32 -9.39 -17.92
N ALA A 155 0.93 -8.39 -18.71
CA ALA A 155 -0.32 -7.67 -18.51
C ALA A 155 -1.55 -8.58 -18.72
N HIS A 156 -1.52 -9.47 -19.72
CA HIS A 156 -2.57 -10.47 -19.88
C HIS A 156 -2.63 -11.45 -18.71
N ASP A 157 -1.49 -11.99 -18.27
CA ASP A 157 -1.43 -12.96 -17.17
C ASP A 157 -1.90 -12.32 -15.85
N GLN A 158 -1.53 -11.06 -15.62
CA GLN A 158 -2.02 -10.28 -14.48
C GLN A 158 -3.53 -10.05 -14.57
N PHE A 159 -4.05 -9.73 -15.76
CA PHE A 159 -5.49 -9.54 -15.95
C PHE A 159 -6.26 -10.86 -15.81
N ASP A 160 -5.71 -11.98 -16.26
CA ASP A 160 -6.29 -13.33 -16.07
C ASP A 160 -6.48 -13.63 -14.59
N ARG A 161 -5.48 -13.31 -13.76
CA ARG A 161 -5.59 -13.43 -12.30
C ARG A 161 -6.69 -12.54 -11.72
N LEU A 162 -6.81 -11.29 -12.20
CA LEU A 162 -7.81 -10.33 -11.72
C LEU A 162 -9.23 -10.66 -12.18
N SER A 163 -9.40 -11.19 -13.39
CA SER A 163 -10.70 -11.52 -13.99
C SER A 163 -11.13 -12.97 -13.77
N LYS A 164 -10.22 -13.83 -13.32
CA LYS A 164 -10.39 -15.30 -13.23
C LYS A 164 -10.71 -15.94 -14.58
N THR A 165 -10.18 -15.37 -15.66
CA THR A 165 -10.31 -15.90 -17.02
C THR A 165 -9.10 -16.76 -17.40
N SER A 166 -9.31 -17.86 -18.13
CA SER A 166 -8.19 -18.70 -18.60
C SER A 166 -7.52 -18.12 -19.85
N PRO A 167 -6.22 -18.38 -20.08
CA PRO A 167 -5.49 -17.87 -21.24
C PRO A 167 -6.12 -18.22 -22.60
N GLU A 168 -6.78 -19.37 -22.70
CA GLU A 168 -7.39 -19.90 -23.92
C GLU A 168 -8.73 -19.23 -24.26
N SER A 169 -9.34 -18.56 -23.28
CA SER A 169 -10.69 -17.98 -23.36
C SER A 169 -10.71 -16.45 -23.34
N ARG A 170 -9.53 -15.81 -23.45
CA ARG A 170 -9.35 -14.35 -23.34
C ARG A 170 -10.20 -13.58 -24.35
N LYS A 171 -10.93 -12.57 -23.86
CA LYS A 171 -11.71 -11.62 -24.68
C LYS A 171 -11.40 -10.19 -24.28
N ALA A 172 -11.50 -9.27 -25.24
CA ALA A 172 -11.34 -7.84 -25.02
C ALA A 172 -12.34 -7.30 -23.97
N SER A 173 -13.54 -7.88 -23.97
CA SER A 173 -14.63 -7.61 -23.05
C SER A 173 -14.60 -8.44 -21.76
N ASP A 174 -13.51 -9.14 -21.42
CA ASP A 174 -13.36 -9.69 -20.07
C ASP A 174 -13.29 -8.54 -19.07
N HIS A 175 -13.92 -8.69 -17.90
CA HIS A 175 -13.97 -7.65 -16.87
C HIS A 175 -13.40 -8.13 -15.55
N ILE A 176 -12.74 -7.23 -14.82
CA ILE A 176 -12.48 -7.44 -13.39
C ILE A 176 -13.83 -7.44 -12.66
N PRO A 177 -14.20 -8.53 -11.97
CA PRO A 177 -15.50 -8.64 -11.32
C PRO A 177 -15.58 -7.75 -10.09
N LYS A 178 -16.80 -7.23 -9.82
CA LYS A 178 -17.09 -6.45 -8.61
C LYS A 178 -16.69 -7.18 -7.31
N ARG A 179 -16.75 -8.51 -7.32
CA ARG A 179 -16.38 -9.37 -6.19
C ARG A 179 -14.95 -9.16 -5.70
N LEU A 180 -13.99 -8.83 -6.57
CA LEU A 180 -12.62 -8.53 -6.15
C LEU A 180 -12.59 -7.35 -5.16
N PHE A 181 -13.35 -6.29 -5.47
CA PHE A 181 -13.43 -5.11 -4.63
C PHE A 181 -14.15 -5.37 -3.30
N GLU A 182 -15.16 -6.24 -3.32
CA GLU A 182 -15.85 -6.69 -2.10
C GLU A 182 -14.91 -7.52 -1.20
N ILE A 183 -14.05 -8.36 -1.79
CA ILE A 183 -13.02 -9.10 -1.07
C ILE A 183 -11.96 -8.16 -0.47
N LEU A 184 -11.55 -7.12 -1.20
CA LEU A 184 -10.64 -6.09 -0.66
C LEU A 184 -11.25 -5.35 0.54
N GLU A 185 -12.53 -4.99 0.45
CA GLU A 185 -13.25 -4.36 1.58
C GLU A 185 -13.32 -5.30 2.78
N ASN A 186 -13.71 -6.56 2.56
CA ASN A 186 -13.80 -7.56 3.61
C ASN A 186 -12.44 -7.86 4.26
N HIS A 187 -11.37 -7.91 3.47
CA HIS A 187 -9.99 -8.10 3.97
C HIS A 187 -9.61 -6.99 4.95
N ILE A 188 -9.91 -5.73 4.59
CA ILE A 188 -9.63 -4.59 5.45
C ILE A 188 -10.54 -4.58 6.68
N GLN A 189 -11.83 -4.88 6.54
CA GLN A 189 -12.75 -4.94 7.68
C GLN A 189 -12.35 -6.04 8.68
N SER A 190 -11.91 -7.19 8.18
CA SER A 190 -11.47 -8.33 9.00
C SER A 190 -10.19 -8.06 9.79
N SER A 191 -9.46 -6.97 9.48
CA SER A 191 -8.21 -6.61 10.17
C SER A 191 -8.40 -6.00 11.57
N GLY A 192 -9.64 -5.76 12.00
CA GLY A 192 -9.94 -5.04 13.25
C GLY A 192 -10.05 -3.53 13.09
N ILE A 193 -10.07 -3.03 11.84
CA ILE A 193 -10.05 -1.59 11.53
C ILE A 193 -11.20 -0.81 12.17
N ASP A 194 -12.39 -1.38 12.23
CA ASP A 194 -13.58 -0.70 12.78
C ASP A 194 -13.43 -0.44 14.28
N LYS A 195 -12.73 -1.33 15.01
CA LYS A 195 -12.41 -1.16 16.43
C LYS A 195 -11.46 0.03 16.64
N VAL A 196 -10.43 0.15 15.79
CA VAL A 196 -9.49 1.28 15.82
C VAL A 196 -10.19 2.60 15.49
N ILE A 197 -11.07 2.61 14.48
CA ILE A 197 -11.83 3.79 14.08
C ILE A 197 -12.82 4.21 15.16
N GLY A 198 -13.56 3.26 15.73
CA GLY A 198 -14.49 3.49 16.84
C GLY A 198 -13.78 4.14 18.02
N TRP A 199 -12.63 3.58 18.43
CA TRP A 199 -11.82 4.14 19.51
C TRP A 199 -11.33 5.56 19.20
N SER A 200 -10.86 5.82 17.97
CA SER A 200 -10.48 7.17 17.54
C SER A 200 -11.64 8.16 17.60
N HIS A 201 -12.84 7.75 17.18
CA HIS A 201 -14.02 8.59 17.23
C HIS A 201 -14.34 8.99 18.67
N GLN A 202 -14.30 8.03 19.59
CA GLN A 202 -14.72 8.24 20.96
C GLN A 202 -13.69 8.98 21.83
N TYR A 203 -12.42 8.56 21.78
CA TYR A 203 -11.39 8.98 22.76
C TYR A 203 -10.39 9.99 22.20
N VAL A 204 -10.30 10.11 20.88
CA VAL A 204 -9.38 11.07 20.24
C VAL A 204 -10.15 12.28 19.71
N ALA A 205 -11.26 12.06 19.00
CA ALA A 205 -12.02 13.13 18.38
C ALA A 205 -13.08 13.74 19.32
N HIS A 206 -13.54 12.98 20.30
CA HIS A 206 -14.56 13.39 21.26
C HIS A 206 -14.10 13.05 22.69
N ALA A 207 -14.81 13.56 23.69
CA ALA A 207 -14.70 13.13 25.08
C ALA A 207 -15.90 12.20 25.37
N GLY A 208 -15.94 11.05 24.67
CA GLY A 208 -17.07 10.14 24.77
C GLY A 208 -17.19 9.52 26.15
N ASP A 209 -18.43 9.34 26.62
CA ASP A 209 -18.73 8.69 27.90
C ASP A 209 -18.23 7.23 27.91
N PRO A 210 -17.31 6.86 28.82
CA PRO A 210 -16.76 5.51 28.90
C PRO A 210 -17.80 4.44 29.30
N ASP A 211 -18.91 4.84 29.94
CA ASP A 211 -19.96 3.92 30.39
C ASP A 211 -21.02 3.63 29.32
N HIS A 212 -20.96 4.32 28.17
CA HIS A 212 -21.95 4.15 27.11
C HIS A 212 -21.82 2.77 26.42
N PRO A 213 -22.90 1.98 26.28
CA PRO A 213 -22.84 0.58 25.81
C PRO A 213 -22.20 0.36 24.44
N ALA A 214 -22.34 1.32 23.51
CA ALA A 214 -21.73 1.22 22.17
C ALA A 214 -20.19 1.21 22.19
N TRP A 215 -19.59 1.61 23.32
CA TRP A 215 -18.20 2.03 23.42
C TRP A 215 -17.38 1.25 24.44
N LYS A 216 -18.07 0.64 25.41
CA LYS A 216 -17.48 -0.04 26.56
C LYS A 216 -16.45 -1.12 26.18
N ASP A 217 -16.61 -1.72 25.00
CA ASP A 217 -15.75 -2.81 24.50
C ASP A 217 -14.69 -2.35 23.47
N LEU A 218 -14.58 -1.05 23.18
CA LEU A 218 -13.60 -0.50 22.24
C LEU A 218 -12.22 -0.34 22.89
N ASN A 219 -11.45 -1.42 22.90
CA ASN A 219 -10.06 -1.42 23.37
C ASN A 219 -9.10 -1.95 22.30
N PRO A 220 -8.74 -1.16 21.26
CA PRO A 220 -7.87 -1.62 20.19
C PRO A 220 -6.48 -1.97 20.74
N THR A 221 -5.95 -3.10 20.27
CA THR A 221 -4.61 -3.57 20.60
C THR A 221 -3.60 -3.07 19.56
N TRP A 222 -2.31 -3.18 19.87
CA TRP A 222 -1.25 -2.96 18.87
C TRP A 222 -1.39 -3.88 17.66
N SER A 223 -1.88 -5.10 17.87
CA SER A 223 -2.17 -6.05 16.80
C SER A 223 -3.31 -5.56 15.89
N ASP A 224 -4.33 -4.90 16.44
CA ASP A 224 -5.42 -4.34 15.64
C ASP A 224 -4.91 -3.20 14.75
N ILE A 225 -4.03 -2.34 15.27
CA ILE A 225 -3.39 -1.25 14.50
C ILE A 225 -2.51 -1.84 13.39
N GLU A 226 -1.61 -2.75 13.73
CA GLU A 226 -0.68 -3.36 12.78
C GLU A 226 -1.41 -4.13 11.66
N SER A 227 -2.42 -4.92 12.03
CA SER A 227 -3.24 -5.65 11.06
C SER A 227 -3.98 -4.69 10.13
N SER A 228 -4.51 -3.59 10.67
CA SER A 228 -5.17 -2.55 9.88
C SER A 228 -4.22 -1.86 8.90
N GLN A 229 -3.02 -1.50 9.35
CA GLN A 229 -1.99 -0.92 8.49
C GLN A 229 -1.61 -1.88 7.36
N ARG A 230 -1.39 -3.16 7.69
CA ARG A 230 -1.06 -4.21 6.73
C ARG A 230 -2.15 -4.38 5.68
N ALA A 231 -3.40 -4.52 6.10
CA ALA A 231 -4.52 -4.70 5.18
C ALA A 231 -4.71 -3.48 4.25
N LEU A 232 -4.58 -2.26 4.79
CA LEU A 232 -4.63 -1.03 3.99
C LEU A 232 -3.48 -0.95 2.97
N ALA A 233 -2.25 -1.30 3.36
CA ALA A 233 -1.10 -1.29 2.46
C ALA A 233 -1.24 -2.34 1.34
N GLN A 234 -1.69 -3.54 1.68
CA GLN A 234 -1.96 -4.62 0.71
C GLN A 234 -3.02 -4.20 -0.30
N ALA A 235 -4.15 -3.66 0.17
CA ALA A 235 -5.20 -3.19 -0.71
C ALA A 235 -4.74 -2.01 -1.58
N ALA A 236 -3.96 -1.09 -1.04
CA ALA A 236 -3.38 0.01 -1.82
C ALA A 236 -2.47 -0.51 -2.94
N GLN A 237 -1.62 -1.50 -2.64
CA GLN A 237 -0.74 -2.15 -3.63
C GLN A 237 -1.52 -2.89 -4.71
N ILE A 238 -2.55 -3.66 -4.33
CA ILE A 238 -3.42 -4.35 -5.28
C ILE A 238 -4.12 -3.31 -6.18
N VAL A 239 -4.67 -2.25 -5.60
CA VAL A 239 -5.38 -1.21 -6.36
C VAL A 239 -4.42 -0.47 -7.31
N SER A 240 -3.28 0.04 -6.82
CA SER A 240 -2.39 0.86 -7.65
C SER A 240 -1.58 0.05 -8.65
N GLY A 241 -0.96 -1.05 -8.20
CA GLY A 241 -0.07 -1.86 -9.02
C GLY A 241 -0.80 -2.85 -9.91
N MET A 242 -1.81 -3.54 -9.37
CA MET A 242 -2.46 -4.66 -10.07
C MET A 242 -3.72 -4.21 -10.81
N VAL A 243 -4.70 -3.60 -10.14
CA VAL A 243 -5.99 -3.23 -10.76
C VAL A 243 -5.84 -2.07 -11.74
N LEU A 244 -5.07 -1.05 -11.37
CA LEU A 244 -4.85 0.12 -12.22
C LEU A 244 -3.69 -0.05 -13.21
N ASN A 245 -2.93 -1.15 -13.17
CA ASN A 245 -1.70 -1.32 -13.94
C ASN A 245 -0.77 -0.09 -13.82
N GLY A 246 -0.72 0.50 -12.63
CA GLY A 246 0.00 1.74 -12.36
C GLY A 246 1.34 1.47 -11.67
N PRO A 247 1.97 2.52 -11.13
CA PRO A 247 3.13 2.33 -10.27
C PRO A 247 2.76 1.45 -9.07
N ALA A 248 3.46 0.32 -8.96
CA ALA A 248 3.50 -0.49 -7.76
C ALA A 248 4.62 0.05 -6.85
N SER A 249 4.37 0.13 -5.54
CA SER A 249 5.44 0.48 -4.62
C SER A 249 6.40 -0.69 -4.52
N ALA A 250 7.68 -0.45 -4.76
CA ALA A 250 8.71 -1.47 -4.58
C ALA A 250 9.00 -1.72 -3.08
N GLN A 251 8.71 -0.75 -2.22
CA GLN A 251 8.89 -0.84 -0.77
C GLN A 251 7.75 -0.10 -0.07
N LEU A 252 7.32 -0.60 1.08
CA LEU A 252 6.34 0.09 1.92
C LEU A 252 7.03 1.16 2.77
N VAL A 253 8.26 0.90 3.21
CA VAL A 253 9.03 1.84 4.03
C VAL A 253 9.80 2.80 3.13
N PRO A 254 9.63 4.12 3.31
CA PRO A 254 10.42 5.11 2.59
C PRO A 254 11.91 5.02 2.96
N THR A 255 12.78 5.09 1.96
CA THR A 255 14.22 5.23 2.16
C THR A 255 14.54 6.53 2.90
N ALA A 256 15.38 6.46 3.93
CA ALA A 256 15.84 7.64 4.65
C ALA A 256 16.69 8.51 3.72
N GLN A 257 16.49 9.83 3.77
CA GLN A 257 17.42 10.77 3.13
C GLN A 257 18.57 11.19 4.06
N TYR A 258 18.38 11.06 5.37
CA TYR A 258 19.32 11.43 6.41
C TYR A 258 19.51 10.28 7.39
N ASP A 259 20.60 10.33 8.16
CA ASP A 259 20.80 9.40 9.26
C ASP A 259 19.70 9.64 10.31
N ARG A 260 18.89 8.60 10.55
CA ARG A 260 17.77 8.68 11.48
C ARG A 260 18.20 8.51 12.94
N PHE A 261 19.45 8.10 13.15
CA PHE A 261 20.04 7.86 14.45
C PHE A 261 21.00 8.99 14.87
N GLU A 262 21.17 10.01 14.02
CA GLU A 262 21.99 11.17 14.30
C GLU A 262 21.64 11.76 15.68
N TYR A 263 22.68 12.03 16.47
CA TYR A 263 22.64 12.53 17.85
C TYR A 263 22.22 11.52 18.93
N LEU A 264 21.70 10.34 18.59
CA LEU A 264 21.36 9.32 19.59
C LEU A 264 22.61 8.70 20.24
N GLU A 265 23.76 8.74 19.57
CA GLU A 265 25.07 8.36 20.11
C GLU A 265 25.51 9.19 21.33
N ASN A 266 24.90 10.38 21.54
CA ASN A 266 25.16 11.21 22.72
C ASN A 266 24.30 10.81 23.93
N VAL A 267 23.33 9.91 23.72
CA VAL A 267 22.28 9.58 24.70
C VAL A 267 22.36 8.12 25.13
N VAL A 268 22.88 7.23 24.27
CA VAL A 268 23.07 5.81 24.53
C VAL A 268 24.42 5.32 24.04
N ASP A 269 24.88 4.19 24.58
CA ASP A 269 26.11 3.56 24.12
C ASP A 269 25.99 2.94 22.71
N ARG A 270 27.14 2.61 22.13
CA ARG A 270 27.25 2.04 20.78
C ARG A 270 26.54 0.69 20.64
N GLU A 271 26.52 -0.14 21.68
CA GLU A 271 25.89 -1.46 21.62
C GLU A 271 24.36 -1.32 21.54
N THR A 272 23.79 -0.41 22.34
CA THR A 272 22.38 -0.04 22.32
C THR A 272 21.99 0.53 20.96
N LEU A 273 22.82 1.42 20.40
CA LEU A 273 22.57 1.99 19.09
C LEU A 273 22.59 0.91 17.99
N GLN A 274 23.54 -0.01 18.05
CA GLN A 274 23.62 -1.14 17.12
C GLN A 274 22.37 -2.04 17.19
N LYS A 275 21.89 -2.36 18.40
CA LYS A 275 20.62 -3.09 18.59
C LYS A 275 19.43 -2.34 18.01
N ALA A 276 19.41 -1.01 18.12
CA ALA A 276 18.35 -0.18 17.54
C ALA A 276 18.39 -0.17 16.00
N HIS A 277 19.58 -0.16 15.39
CA HIS A 277 19.75 -0.33 13.94
C HIS A 277 19.23 -1.69 13.47
N GLU A 278 19.61 -2.78 14.16
CA GLU A 278 19.14 -4.13 13.86
C GLU A 278 17.63 -4.24 13.99
N LYS A 279 17.06 -3.70 15.06
CA LYS A 279 15.61 -3.69 15.25
C LYS A 279 14.90 -2.88 14.17
N ARG A 280 15.48 -1.76 13.75
CA ARG A 280 14.94 -0.96 12.65
C ARG A 280 14.94 -1.76 11.34
N ALA A 281 16.05 -2.41 11.00
CA ALA A 281 16.14 -3.24 9.80
C ALA A 281 15.11 -4.38 9.81
N GLU A 282 14.95 -5.08 10.94
CA GLU A 282 13.93 -6.11 11.12
C GLU A 282 12.52 -5.57 10.87
N LEU A 283 12.18 -4.40 11.43
CA LEU A 283 10.88 -3.77 11.21
C LEU A 283 10.71 -3.36 9.74
N GLU A 284 11.76 -2.85 9.09
CA GLU A 284 11.70 -2.46 7.68
C GLU A 284 11.45 -3.65 6.76
N ASP A 285 12.15 -4.75 6.99
CA ASP A 285 11.97 -5.99 6.25
C ASP A 285 10.57 -6.56 6.46
N ASP A 286 10.08 -6.57 7.71
CA ASP A 286 8.71 -6.99 8.01
C ASP A 286 7.69 -6.14 7.25
N ARG A 287 7.75 -4.80 7.36
CA ARG A 287 6.78 -3.92 6.69
C ARG A 287 6.85 -4.03 5.18
N ASN A 288 8.06 -4.14 4.62
CA ASN A 288 8.23 -4.30 3.18
C ASN A 288 7.65 -5.64 2.70
N SER A 289 7.75 -6.71 3.50
CA SER A 289 7.17 -8.01 3.15
C SER A 289 5.64 -7.96 2.96
N TRP A 290 4.95 -7.02 3.60
CA TRP A 290 3.48 -6.92 3.56
C TRP A 290 2.93 -6.69 2.16
N ILE A 291 3.68 -6.02 1.30
CA ILE A 291 3.26 -5.64 -0.07
C ILE A 291 3.93 -6.48 -1.15
N MET A 292 4.63 -7.54 -0.75
CA MET A 292 5.37 -8.45 -1.63
C MET A 292 4.65 -9.78 -1.78
N GLY A 293 5.04 -10.55 -2.80
CA GLY A 293 4.51 -11.89 -3.04
C GLY A 293 3.11 -11.93 -3.65
N ASP A 294 2.38 -13.03 -3.44
CA ASP A 294 1.05 -13.25 -4.00
C ASP A 294 -0.05 -12.57 -3.17
N LEU A 295 -0.18 -11.26 -3.34
CA LEU A 295 -1.18 -10.47 -2.62
C LEU A 295 -2.63 -10.88 -2.92
N LEU A 296 -2.91 -11.36 -4.13
CA LEU A 296 -4.25 -11.86 -4.47
C LEU A 296 -4.56 -13.14 -3.70
N GLY A 297 -3.61 -14.06 -3.61
CA GLY A 297 -3.72 -15.23 -2.75
C GLY A 297 -3.90 -14.88 -1.26
N VAL A 298 -3.17 -13.87 -0.76
CA VAL A 298 -3.27 -13.39 0.63
C VAL A 298 -4.68 -12.92 0.98
N ILE A 299 -5.38 -12.25 0.06
CA ILE A 299 -6.76 -11.78 0.30
C ILE A 299 -7.82 -12.84 -0.05
N GLY A 300 -7.42 -14.05 -0.41
CA GLY A 300 -8.33 -15.13 -0.81
C GLY A 300 -9.01 -14.88 -2.16
N TRP A 301 -8.35 -14.16 -3.07
CA TRP A 301 -8.79 -13.99 -4.47
C TRP A 301 -8.33 -15.15 -5.34
#